data_AF-A0AAT9H925-F1
#
_entry.id   AF-A0AAT9H925-F1
#
_cell.length_a   1.000
_cell.length_b   1.000
_cell.length_c   1.000
_cell.angle_alpha   90.00
_cell.angle_beta   90.00
_cell.angle_gamma   90.00
#
_symmetry.space_group_name_H-M   'P 1'
#
loop_
_entity.id
_entity.type
_entity.pdbx_description
1 polymer ?
#
loop_
_entity_poly.entity_id
_entity_poly.type
_entity_poly.pdbx_seq_one_letter_code
_entity_poly.pdbx_strand_id
1 'polypeptide(L)'
;MVERYWKAEGYRQLGVNRSAKSPATYFETPDQFRVRLLIGGNGQAFFEVATPCVTKSSVSPPTAQTVGPNYAGGSIPDPNVRSDFWSSTTPIPSGSPSEKN
;
A
#
# COMPACT_ATOMS: atom_id res chain seq x y z
N MET A 1 -1.42 25.73 -11.59
CA MET A 1 -2.84 25.36 -11.36
C MET A 1 -3.00 24.61 -10.04
N VAL A 2 -2.39 23.42 -9.88
CA VAL A 2 -2.49 22.60 -8.66
C VAL A 2 -2.10 23.37 -7.39
N GLU A 3 -0.93 24.01 -7.36
CA GLU A 3 -0.48 24.77 -6.18
C GLU A 3 -1.45 25.89 -5.78
N ARG A 4 -2.02 26.59 -6.77
CA ARG A 4 -3.00 27.65 -6.53
C ARG A 4 -4.30 27.08 -5.96
N TYR A 5 -4.73 25.93 -6.47
CA TYR A 5 -5.89 25.22 -5.98
C TYR A 5 -5.70 24.77 -4.53
N TRP A 6 -4.59 24.09 -4.21
CA TRP A 6 -4.28 23.67 -2.84
C TRP A 6 -4.21 24.83 -1.86
N LYS A 7 -3.61 25.96 -2.26
CA LYS A 7 -3.61 27.18 -1.44
C LYS A 7 -5.02 27.73 -1.20
N ALA A 8 -5.91 27.68 -2.20
CA ALA A 8 -7.30 28.11 -2.08
C ALA A 8 -8.12 27.19 -1.16
N GLU A 9 -7.83 25.88 -1.16
CA GLU A 9 -8.42 24.89 -0.25
C GLU A 9 -7.83 24.91 1.18
N GLY A 10 -6.97 25.88 1.49
CA GLY A 10 -6.38 26.05 2.81
C GLY A 10 -5.20 25.12 3.13
N TYR A 11 -4.61 24.47 2.12
CA TYR A 11 -3.46 23.60 2.34
C TYR A 11 -2.23 24.46 2.65
N ARG A 12 -1.47 24.07 3.67
CA ARG A 12 -0.25 24.75 4.10
C ARG A 12 0.96 24.24 3.32
N GLN A 13 1.67 25.15 2.65
CA GLN A 13 2.89 24.78 1.92
C GLN A 13 4.00 24.36 2.90
N LEU A 14 4.55 23.16 2.69
CA LEU A 14 5.66 22.61 3.48
C LEU A 14 7.02 22.90 2.84
N GLY A 15 7.08 22.89 1.51
CA GLY A 15 8.34 23.11 0.79
C GLY A 15 8.23 22.85 -0.70
N VAL A 16 9.34 23.03 -1.39
CA VAL A 16 9.48 22.83 -2.84
C VAL A 16 10.83 22.18 -3.11
N ASN A 17 10.86 21.14 -3.94
CA ASN A 17 12.05 20.64 -4.59
C ASN A 17 12.20 21.34 -5.95
N ARG A 18 13.24 22.17 -6.08
CA ARG A 18 13.50 22.99 -7.29
C ARG A 18 14.37 22.28 -8.34
N SER A 19 14.51 20.95 -8.26
CA SER A 19 15.25 20.17 -9.26
C SER A 19 14.69 20.39 -10.67
N ALA A 20 15.57 20.70 -11.63
CA ALA A 20 15.20 20.83 -13.04
C ALA A 20 14.79 19.48 -13.67
N LYS A 21 15.22 18.35 -13.08
CA LYS A 21 14.93 17.00 -13.58
C LYS A 21 13.69 16.38 -12.94
N SER A 22 13.42 16.75 -11.68
CA SER A 22 12.34 16.15 -10.92
C SER A 22 11.78 17.16 -9.90
N PRO A 23 11.10 18.21 -10.38
CA PRO A 23 10.55 19.23 -9.50
C PRO A 23 9.39 18.65 -8.69
N ALA A 24 9.26 19.11 -7.44
CA ALA A 24 8.18 18.68 -6.56
C ALA A 24 7.70 19.83 -5.68
N THR A 25 6.44 19.78 -5.26
CA THR A 25 5.89 20.69 -4.25
C THR A 25 5.18 19.88 -3.17
N TYR A 26 5.30 20.32 -1.93
CA TYR A 26 4.85 19.58 -0.74
C TYR A 26 3.91 20.47 0.07
N PHE A 27 2.76 19.91 0.44
CA PHE A 27 1.70 20.60 1.17
C PHE A 27 1.17 19.72 2.29
N GLU A 28 0.54 20.35 3.27
CA GLU A 28 -0.22 19.70 4.33
C GLU A 28 -1.67 20.17 4.24
N THR A 29 -2.60 19.24 4.28
CA THR A 29 -4.04 19.53 4.29
C THR A 29 -4.48 20.01 5.69
N PRO A 30 -5.67 20.62 5.83
CA PRO A 30 -6.22 21.00 7.14
C PRO A 30 -6.35 19.82 8.12
N ASP A 31 -6.61 18.63 7.61
CA ASP A 31 -6.68 17.35 8.34
C ASP A 31 -5.31 16.64 8.47
N GLN A 32 -4.21 17.36 8.25
CA GLN A 32 -2.82 16.95 8.52
C GLN A 32 -2.25 15.86 7.60
N PHE A 33 -2.92 15.53 6.49
CA PHE A 33 -2.33 14.70 5.45
C PHE A 33 -1.23 15.48 4.73
N ARG A 34 -0.12 14.82 4.45
CA ARG A 34 0.95 15.41 3.63
C ARG A 34 0.79 14.99 2.20
N VAL A 35 0.61 15.95 1.31
CA VAL A 35 0.45 15.71 -0.12
C VAL A 35 1.67 16.20 -0.88
N ARG A 36 2.04 15.47 -1.92
CA ARG A 36 3.14 15.81 -2.81
C ARG A 36 2.68 15.71 -4.25
N LEU A 37 3.02 16.71 -5.04
CA LEU A 37 3.03 16.62 -6.50
C LEU A 37 4.48 16.60 -6.96
N LEU A 38 4.85 15.57 -7.71
CA LEU A 38 6.14 15.41 -8.37
C LEU A 38 5.95 15.36 -9.88
N ILE A 39 6.82 16.03 -10.64
CA ILE A 39 6.97 15.77 -12.07
C ILE A 39 8.19 14.87 -12.27
N GLY A 40 7.96 13.65 -12.73
CA GLY A 40 8.97 12.63 -12.96
C GLY A 40 9.38 12.50 -14.42
N GLY A 41 9.93 11.33 -14.77
CA GLY A 41 10.40 11.03 -16.11
C GLY A 41 9.35 11.31 -17.19
N ASN A 42 9.79 11.87 -18.31
CA ASN A 42 8.93 12.24 -19.45
C ASN A 42 7.78 13.20 -19.11
N GLY A 43 7.88 13.95 -17.99
CA GLY A 43 6.85 14.90 -17.57
C GLY A 43 5.66 14.28 -16.85
N GLN A 44 5.71 13.00 -16.48
CA GLN A 44 4.63 12.32 -15.78
C GLN A 44 4.41 12.93 -14.38
N ALA A 45 3.16 13.23 -14.05
CA ALA A 45 2.78 13.72 -12.73
C ALA A 45 2.51 12.55 -11.77
N PHE A 46 3.08 12.64 -10.56
CA PHE A 46 2.83 11.72 -9.46
C PHE A 46 2.21 12.48 -8.29
N PHE A 47 1.09 11.96 -7.80
CA PHE A 47 0.45 12.43 -6.58
C PHE A 47 0.64 11.39 -5.49
N GLU A 48 1.21 11.82 -4.37
CA GLU A 48 1.40 11.01 -3.19
C GLU A 48 0.68 11.66 -2.01
N VAL A 49 0.06 10.85 -1.17
CA VAL A 49 -0.61 11.28 0.06
C VAL A 49 -0.08 10.41 1.19
N ALA A 50 0.52 11.03 2.20
CA ALA A 50 0.92 10.38 3.44
C ALA A 50 -0.08 10.74 4.53
N THR A 51 -0.56 9.71 5.24
CA THR A 51 -1.44 9.89 6.38
C THR A 51 -0.68 10.59 7.52
N PRO A 52 -1.36 11.41 8.33
CA PRO A 52 -0.77 11.89 9.58
C PRO A 52 -0.43 10.72 10.50
N CYS A 53 0.33 11.00 11.56
CA CYS A 53 0.48 10.03 12.63
C CYS A 53 -0.89 9.75 13.25
N VAL A 54 -1.46 8.57 12.97
CA VAL A 54 -2.74 8.13 13.52
C VAL A 54 -2.52 7.23 14.73
N THR A 55 -3.40 7.31 15.71
CA THR A 55 -3.45 6.36 16.82
C THR A 55 -4.11 5.06 16.36
N LYS A 56 -3.68 3.92 16.91
CA LYS A 56 -4.34 2.64 16.66
C LYS A 56 -5.82 2.75 17.02
N SER A 57 -6.70 2.56 16.05
CA SER A 57 -8.15 2.52 16.30
C SER A 57 -8.54 1.15 16.84
N SER A 58 -9.42 1.12 17.83
CA SER A 58 -10.11 -0.11 18.20
C SER A 58 -11.06 -0.48 17.07
N VAL A 59 -10.88 -1.68 16.52
CA VAL A 59 -11.82 -2.27 15.55
C VAL A 59 -12.44 -3.49 16.21
N SER A 60 -13.70 -3.76 15.88
CA SER A 60 -14.37 -4.98 16.34
C SER A 60 -13.59 -6.21 15.85
N PRO A 61 -13.48 -7.26 16.67
CA PRO A 61 -12.93 -8.53 16.22
C PRO A 61 -13.70 -9.05 14.98
N PRO A 62 -13.04 -9.80 14.08
CA PRO A 62 -13.74 -10.48 12.99
C PRO A 62 -14.87 -11.36 13.54
N THR A 63 -16.06 -11.30 12.93
CA THR A 63 -17.21 -12.16 13.30
C THR A 63 -17.18 -13.52 12.61
N ALA A 64 -16.36 -13.67 11.57
CA ALA A 64 -16.21 -14.91 10.83
C ALA A 64 -15.52 -15.98 11.69
N GLN A 65 -15.99 -17.23 11.59
CA GLN A 65 -15.30 -18.36 12.17
C GLN A 65 -13.98 -18.59 11.44
N THR A 66 -12.90 -18.81 12.19
CA THR A 66 -11.59 -19.14 11.62
C THR A 66 -11.63 -20.53 10.99
N VAL A 67 -11.23 -20.63 9.72
CA VAL A 67 -10.95 -21.92 9.07
C VAL A 67 -9.45 -22.18 9.23
N GLY A 68 -9.10 -23.06 10.16
CA GLY A 68 -7.71 -23.33 10.56
C GLY A 68 -7.34 -22.74 11.93
N PRO A 69 -6.05 -22.75 12.30
CA PRO A 69 -5.62 -22.24 13.60
C PRO A 69 -5.86 -20.73 13.75
N ASN A 70 -6.34 -20.31 14.92
CA ASN A 70 -6.50 -18.90 15.26
C ASN A 70 -5.26 -18.39 16.03
N TYR A 71 -4.51 -17.46 15.43
CA TYR A 71 -3.31 -16.86 16.01
C TYR A 71 -3.56 -15.48 16.65
N ALA A 72 -4.82 -15.06 16.80
CA ALA A 72 -5.14 -13.76 17.36
C ALA A 72 -4.60 -13.61 18.80
N GLY A 73 -3.91 -12.49 19.08
CA GLY A 73 -3.44 -12.13 20.41
C GLY A 73 -2.10 -12.74 20.85
N GLY A 74 -1.43 -13.52 19.99
CA GLY A 74 -0.12 -14.12 20.26
C GLY A 74 0.95 -13.78 19.22
N SER A 75 2.13 -14.39 19.36
CA SER A 75 3.15 -14.35 18.32
C SER A 75 2.68 -15.14 17.10
N ILE A 76 2.81 -14.54 15.92
CA ILE A 76 2.52 -15.23 14.66
C ILE A 76 3.66 -16.25 14.43
N PRO A 77 3.36 -17.55 14.28
CA PRO A 77 4.40 -18.54 14.02
C PRO A 77 4.91 -18.45 12.58
N ASP A 78 6.10 -19.01 12.34
CA ASP A 78 6.49 -19.40 10.99
C ASP A 78 5.43 -20.33 10.36
N PRO A 79 5.37 -20.43 9.02
CA PRO A 79 4.42 -21.31 8.34
C PRO A 79 4.42 -22.72 8.92
N ASN A 80 3.33 -23.09 9.58
CA ASN A 80 3.20 -24.32 10.37
C ASN A 80 1.96 -25.16 9.98
N VAL A 81 1.17 -24.70 9.02
CA VAL A 81 0.02 -25.44 8.49
C VAL A 81 0.45 -26.20 7.24
N ARG A 82 0.39 -27.53 7.32
CA ARG A 82 0.67 -28.41 6.19
C ARG A 82 -0.47 -28.32 5.17
N SER A 83 -0.11 -28.22 3.89
CA SER A 83 -1.03 -28.39 2.77
C SER A 83 -0.56 -29.57 1.92
N ASP A 84 -1.48 -30.45 1.52
CA ASP A 84 -1.14 -31.59 0.64
C ASP A 84 -0.60 -31.16 -0.70
N PHE A 85 -0.99 -29.97 -1.17
CA PHE A 85 -0.48 -29.38 -2.40
C PHE A 85 0.76 -28.52 -2.12
N TRP A 86 0.63 -27.46 -1.31
CA TRP A 86 1.69 -26.45 -1.14
C TRP A 86 2.88 -26.91 -0.31
N SER A 87 2.71 -27.94 0.51
CA SER A 87 3.79 -28.52 1.28
C SER A 87 4.28 -29.84 0.70
N SER A 88 3.74 -30.27 -0.46
CA SER A 88 4.14 -31.52 -1.10
C SER A 88 5.63 -31.51 -1.43
N THR A 89 6.30 -32.59 -1.09
CA THR A 89 7.65 -32.88 -1.56
C THR A 89 7.63 -33.79 -2.79
N THR A 90 6.44 -34.18 -3.24
CA THR A 90 6.26 -34.99 -4.45
C THR A 90 6.38 -34.07 -5.67
N PRO A 91 7.28 -34.37 -6.63
CA PRO A 91 7.39 -33.61 -7.86
C PRO A 91 6.06 -33.58 -8.62
N ILE A 92 5.69 -32.41 -9.18
CA ILE A 92 4.55 -32.31 -10.09
C ILE A 92 4.91 -33.09 -11.36
N PRO A 93 4.06 -34.02 -11.84
CA PRO A 93 4.32 -34.74 -13.09
C PRO A 93 4.47 -33.75 -14.25
N SER A 94 5.54 -33.85 -15.03
CA SER A 94 5.86 -32.96 -16.17
C SER A 94 4.94 -33.10 -17.39
N GLY A 95 3.73 -33.65 -17.21
CA GLY A 95 2.78 -33.84 -18.30
C GLY A 95 2.13 -32.51 -18.66
N SER A 96 2.62 -31.86 -19.73
CA SER A 96 1.86 -30.82 -20.42
C SER A 96 0.48 -31.39 -20.83
N PRO A 97 -0.63 -30.65 -20.67
CA PRO A 97 -1.91 -31.08 -21.20
C PRO A 97 -1.78 -31.31 -22.70
N SER A 98 -2.03 -32.53 -23.18
CA SER A 98 -2.22 -32.76 -24.61
C SER A 98 -3.56 -32.15 -25.01
N GLU A 99 -3.48 -31.16 -25.89
CA GLU A 99 -4.62 -30.57 -26.59
C GLU A 99 -5.37 -31.71 -27.31
N LYS A 100 -6.63 -31.94 -26.93
CA LYS A 100 -7.50 -32.87 -27.67
C LYS A 100 -8.00 -32.14 -28.92
N ASN A 101 -7.49 -32.56 -30.08
CA ASN A 101 -8.13 -32.29 -31.38
C ASN A 101 -9.49 -32.97 -31.47
#